data_AF-A0A2G9TA23-F1
#
_entry.id   AF-A0A2G9TA23-F1
#
_cell.length_a   1.000
_cell.length_b   1.000
_cell.length_c   1.000
_cell.angle_alpha   90.00
_cell.angle_beta   90.00
_cell.angle_gamma   90.00
#
_symmetry.space_group_name_H-M   'P 1'
#
loop_
_entity.id
_entity.type
_entity.pdbx_description
1 polymer ?
#
loop_
_entity_poly.entity_id
_entity_poly.type
_entity_poly.pdbx_seq_one_letter_code
_entity_poly.pdbx_strand_id
1 'polypeptide(L)'
;MLNENIRVYKLEKDFSLTFRTQISLLSSPAGMHVDEESGDIWVALHPVLHQVFLLTLSPTDERVRSPSQVLRVRIQEDGVSWVITEPYANDGATISASNAVVYDKEHLVIGSMFSRLLHCDVLNPSIT
;
A
#
# COMPACT_ATOMS: atom_id res chain seq x y z
N MET A 1 0.29 -15.32 -14.07
CA MET A 1 0.15 -13.87 -13.84
C MET A 1 0.44 -13.60 -12.38
N LEU A 2 1.20 -12.54 -12.09
CA LEU A 2 1.33 -12.05 -10.72
C LEU A 2 -0.04 -11.52 -10.26
N ASN A 3 -0.38 -11.82 -9.02
CA ASN A 3 -1.68 -11.53 -8.43
C ASN A 3 -1.55 -10.26 -7.57
N GLU A 4 -2.04 -9.14 -8.10
CA GLU A 4 -1.99 -7.82 -7.48
C GLU A 4 -3.24 -7.59 -6.63
N ASN A 5 -3.29 -8.25 -5.47
CA ASN A 5 -4.48 -8.20 -4.61
C ASN A 5 -4.19 -8.30 -3.11
N ILE A 6 -5.15 -7.79 -2.33
CA ILE A 6 -5.34 -8.18 -0.93
C ILE A 6 -6.35 -9.32 -0.88
N ARG A 7 -6.04 -10.35 -0.09
CA ARG A 7 -6.98 -11.45 0.20
C ARG A 7 -7.50 -11.31 1.62
N VAL A 8 -8.82 -11.30 1.74
CA VAL A 8 -9.51 -11.16 3.02
C VAL A 8 -9.95 -12.52 3.49
N TYR A 9 -9.58 -12.85 4.72
CA TYR A 9 -9.94 -14.10 5.39
C TYR A 9 -10.64 -13.78 6.71
N LYS A 10 -11.61 -14.61 7.07
CA LYS A 10 -12.18 -14.62 8.41
C LYS A 10 -11.39 -15.60 9.26
N LEU A 11 -10.87 -15.11 10.38
CA LEU A 11 -10.24 -15.94 11.40
C LEU A 11 -11.33 -16.59 12.26
N GLU A 12 -11.42 -17.92 12.22
CA GLU A 12 -12.36 -18.69 13.03
C GLU A 12 -11.81 -18.93 14.45
N LYS A 13 -12.67 -19.41 15.37
CA LYS A 13 -12.29 -19.66 16.78
C LYS A 13 -11.21 -20.74 16.94
N ASP A 14 -11.10 -21.64 15.97
CA ASP A 14 -10.08 -22.69 15.90
C ASP A 14 -8.82 -22.23 15.14
N PHE A 15 -8.72 -20.93 14.85
CA PHE A 15 -7.66 -20.30 14.06
C PHE A 15 -7.61 -20.72 12.58
N SER A 16 -8.61 -21.45 12.08
CA SER A 16 -8.74 -21.68 10.65
C SER A 16 -9.09 -20.38 9.91
N LEU A 17 -8.69 -20.31 8.64
CA LEU A 17 -8.93 -19.15 7.77
C LEU A 17 -9.96 -19.51 6.71
N THR A 18 -11.11 -18.83 6.75
CA THR A 18 -12.14 -18.95 5.71
C THR A 18 -12.00 -17.78 4.74
N PHE A 19 -11.73 -18.08 3.46
CA PHE A 19 -11.66 -17.04 2.42
C PHE A 19 -12.99 -16.28 2.31
N ARG A 20 -12.91 -14.95 2.26
CA ARG A 20 -14.08 -14.07 2.13
C ARG A 20 -14.14 -13.41 0.77
N THR A 21 -13.09 -12.68 0.42
CA THR A 21 -13.04 -11.91 -0.82
C THR A 21 -11.60 -11.57 -1.21
N GLN A 22 -11.45 -11.04 -2.41
CA GLN A 22 -10.19 -10.57 -2.96
C GLN A 22 -10.36 -9.17 -3.54
N ILE A 23 -9.52 -8.26 -3.10
CA ILE A 23 -9.50 -6.85 -3.53
C ILE A 23 -8.40 -6.70 -4.58
N SER A 24 -8.80 -6.46 -5.83
CA SER A 24 -7.84 -6.20 -6.92
C SER A 24 -7.28 -4.79 -6.81
N LEU A 25 -5.95 -4.65 -6.83
CA LEU A 25 -5.26 -3.36 -6.67
C LEU A 25 -4.69 -2.81 -8.00
N LEU A 26 -4.50 -3.67 -9.01
CA LEU A 26 -3.85 -3.33 -10.29
C LEU A 26 -2.43 -2.77 -10.14
N SER A 27 -1.81 -3.02 -8.99
CA SER A 27 -0.47 -2.60 -8.60
C SER A 27 0.03 -3.55 -7.51
N SER A 28 1.33 -3.81 -7.48
CA SER A 28 1.90 -4.88 -6.66
C SER A 28 2.04 -4.44 -5.18
N PRO A 29 1.29 -5.01 -4.23
CA PRO A 29 1.37 -4.60 -2.82
C PRO A 29 2.68 -5.04 -2.17
N ALA A 30 3.24 -4.21 -1.28
CA ALA A 30 4.51 -4.46 -0.60
C ALA A 30 4.36 -4.47 0.92
N GLY A 31 3.82 -3.39 1.49
CA GLY A 31 3.56 -3.27 2.94
C GLY A 31 2.18 -2.71 3.19
N MET A 32 1.59 -3.04 4.34
CA MET A 32 0.25 -2.60 4.69
C MET A 32 0.13 -2.19 6.16
N HIS A 33 -0.81 -1.30 6.43
CA HIS A 33 -1.19 -0.86 7.76
C HIS A 33 -2.72 -0.77 7.82
N VAL A 34 -3.30 -1.21 8.94
CA VAL A 34 -4.74 -1.11 9.18
C VAL A 34 -4.91 -0.03 10.25
N ASP A 35 -5.66 1.02 9.91
CA ASP A 35 -6.00 2.05 10.88
C ASP A 35 -6.94 1.48 11.94
N GLU A 36 -6.59 1.64 13.22
CA GLU A 36 -7.36 1.06 14.32
C GLU A 36 -8.72 1.75 14.51
N GLU A 37 -8.82 3.04 14.15
CA GLU A 37 -10.05 3.82 14.35
C GLU A 37 -11.09 3.52 13.26
N SER A 38 -10.70 3.58 11.99
CA SER A 38 -11.62 3.38 10.86
C SER A 38 -11.69 1.94 10.34
N GLY A 39 -10.65 1.13 10.58
CA GLY A 39 -10.46 -0.15 9.92
C GLY A 39 -10.02 -0.05 8.46
N ASP A 40 -9.74 1.16 7.96
CA ASP A 40 -9.26 1.37 6.59
C ASP A 40 -7.86 0.76 6.42
N ILE A 41 -7.65 0.13 5.26
CA ILE A 41 -6.39 -0.54 4.93
C ILE A 41 -5.56 0.39 4.07
N TRP A 42 -4.40 0.78 4.57
CA TRP A 42 -3.38 1.53 3.85
C TRP A 42 -2.35 0.57 3.29
N VAL A 43 -1.99 0.73 2.02
CA VAL A 43 -1.08 -0.18 1.31
C VAL A 43 -0.02 0.64 0.60
N ALA A 44 1.25 0.32 0.82
CA ALA A 44 2.35 0.77 -0.02
C ALA A 44 2.54 -0.23 -1.16
N LEU A 45 2.70 0.26 -2.39
CA LEU A 45 2.74 -0.57 -3.59
C LEU A 45 3.91 -0.23 -4.51
N HIS A 46 4.16 -1.15 -5.43
CA HIS A 46 5.07 -1.02 -6.56
C HIS A 46 4.28 -1.04 -7.86
N PRO A 47 3.97 0.13 -8.46
CA PRO A 47 3.19 0.21 -9.70
C PRO A 47 3.87 -0.47 -10.90
N VAL A 48 5.21 -0.51 -10.90
CA VAL A 48 6.01 -1.09 -11.99
C VAL A 48 7.00 -2.10 -11.41
N LEU A 49 6.53 -3.34 -11.22
CA LEU A 49 7.26 -4.37 -10.47
C LEU A 49 8.67 -4.66 -11.01
N HIS A 50 8.88 -4.60 -12.33
CA HIS A 50 10.20 -4.84 -12.91
C HIS A 50 11.23 -3.76 -12.52
N GLN A 51 10.80 -2.52 -12.27
CA GLN A 51 11.70 -1.44 -11.83
C GLN A 51 12.13 -1.64 -10.38
N VAL A 52 11.22 -2.15 -9.53
CA VAL A 52 11.59 -2.57 -8.17
C VAL A 52 12.59 -3.71 -8.19
N PHE A 53 12.43 -4.67 -9.10
CA PHE A 53 13.38 -5.77 -9.25
C PHE A 53 14.78 -5.28 -9.65
N LEU A 54 14.86 -4.35 -10.61
CA LEU A 54 16.12 -3.71 -11.00
C LEU A 54 16.76 -2.95 -9.83
N LEU A 55 15.95 -2.24 -9.03
CA LEU A 55 16.43 -1.53 -7.85
C LEU A 55 17.04 -2.51 -6.83
N THR A 56 16.43 -3.66 -6.59
CA THR A 56 16.97 -4.70 -5.71
C THR A 56 18.31 -5.26 -6.18
N LEU A 57 18.54 -5.33 -7.50
CA LEU A 57 19.81 -5.76 -8.08
C LEU A 57 20.89 -4.66 -8.06
N SER A 58 20.51 -3.40 -7.88
CA SER A 58 21.43 -2.25 -7.92
C SER A 58 21.00 -1.15 -6.94
N PRO A 59 20.95 -1.44 -5.62
CA PRO A 59 20.32 -0.56 -4.63
C PRO A 59 21.07 0.76 -4.40
N THR A 60 22.34 0.85 -4.84
CA THR A 60 23.17 2.04 -4.71
C THR A 60 23.27 2.86 -6.00
N ASP A 61 22.68 2.43 -7.12
CA ASP A 61 22.68 3.22 -8.36
C ASP A 61 21.51 4.20 -8.37
N GLU A 62 21.78 5.48 -8.11
CA GLU A 62 20.76 6.54 -8.01
C GLU A 62 19.99 6.80 -9.31
N ARG A 63 20.48 6.27 -10.45
CA ARG A 63 19.81 6.33 -11.75
C ARG A 63 18.69 5.29 -11.85
N VAL A 64 18.75 4.23 -11.05
CA VAL A 64 17.71 3.21 -10.97
C VAL A 64 16.69 3.66 -9.92
N ARG A 65 15.45 3.90 -10.37
CA ARG A 65 14.34 4.29 -9.49
C ARG A 65 13.12 3.47 -9.82
N SER A 66 12.27 3.29 -8.82
CA SER A 66 10.96 2.67 -8.96
C SER A 66 9.89 3.65 -8.47
N PRO A 67 8.77 3.81 -9.20
CA PRO A 67 7.60 4.52 -8.75
C PRO A 67 7.13 4.03 -7.40
N SER A 68 6.50 4.94 -6.67
CA SER A 68 5.90 4.69 -5.36
C SER A 68 4.43 5.06 -5.40
N GLN A 69 3.62 4.29 -4.68
CA GLN A 69 2.18 4.49 -4.60
C GLN A 69 1.70 4.08 -3.21
N VAL A 70 0.72 4.82 -2.70
CA VAL A 70 -0.08 4.41 -1.54
C VAL A 70 -1.54 4.38 -1.98
N LEU A 71 -2.20 3.26 -1.70
CA LEU A 71 -3.65 3.14 -1.81
C LEU A 71 -4.26 3.05 -0.41
N ARG A 72 -5.43 3.64 -0.26
CA ARG A 72 -6.31 3.43 0.88
C ARG A 72 -7.53 2.64 0.42
N VAL A 73 -7.86 1.58 1.15
CA VAL A 73 -8.99 0.70 0.89
C VAL A 73 -9.95 0.79 2.06
N ARG A 74 -11.15 1.32 1.82
CA ARG A 74 -12.25 1.36 2.79
C ARG A 74 -13.26 0.27 2.50
N ILE A 75 -13.39 -0.68 3.42
CA ILE A 75 -14.43 -1.71 3.35
C ILE A 75 -15.77 -1.07 3.73
N GLN A 76 -16.81 -1.33 2.93
CA GLN A 76 -18.15 -0.82 3.19
C GLN A 76 -18.87 -1.68 4.25
N GLU A 77 -19.99 -1.18 4.78
CA GLU A 77 -20.77 -1.85 5.83
C GLU A 77 -21.26 -3.26 5.45
N ASP A 78 -21.39 -3.56 4.16
CA ASP A 78 -21.77 -4.89 3.67
C ASP A 78 -20.65 -5.94 3.83
N GLY A 79 -19.42 -5.51 4.15
CA GLY A 79 -18.25 -6.36 4.35
C GLY A 79 -17.71 -7.04 3.08
N VAL A 80 -18.26 -6.71 1.90
CA VAL A 80 -17.92 -7.36 0.62
C VAL A 80 -17.66 -6.37 -0.51
N SER A 81 -18.03 -5.10 -0.36
CA SER A 81 -17.67 -4.02 -1.26
C SER A 81 -16.67 -3.07 -0.61
N TRP A 82 -15.95 -2.32 -1.43
CA TRP A 82 -14.90 -1.41 -0.99
C TRP A 82 -14.74 -0.22 -1.93
N VAL A 83 -14.17 0.86 -1.40
CA VAL A 83 -13.72 2.03 -2.17
C VAL A 83 -12.21 2.12 -2.06
N ILE A 84 -11.54 2.35 -3.19
CA ILE A 84 -10.10 2.55 -3.25
C ILE A 84 -9.83 4.01 -3.64
N THR A 85 -8.96 4.67 -2.89
CA THR A 85 -8.44 6.00 -3.18
C THR A 85 -6.92 5.96 -3.28
N GLU A 86 -6.34 6.90 -4.05
CA GLU A 86 -4.89 7.03 -4.25
C GLU A 86 -4.39 8.34 -3.61
N PRO A 87 -4.10 8.32 -2.30
CA PRO A 87 -3.61 9.50 -1.60
C PRO A 87 -2.19 9.92 -2.01
N TYR A 88 -1.39 9.01 -2.55
CA TYR A 88 -0.03 9.30 -2.97
C TYR A 88 0.39 8.44 -4.17
N ALA A 89 0.95 9.09 -5.19
CA ALA A 89 1.68 8.44 -6.27
C ALA A 89 2.78 9.36 -6.79
N ASN A 90 3.97 8.80 -7.06
CA ASN A 90 5.02 9.51 -7.77
C ASN A 90 5.90 8.57 -8.60
N ASP A 91 6.66 9.14 -9.51
CA ASP A 91 7.57 8.48 -10.46
C ASP A 91 8.87 7.91 -9.87
N GLY A 92 9.03 7.94 -8.54
CA GLY A 92 10.27 7.56 -7.85
C GLY A 92 11.23 8.72 -7.52
N ALA A 93 10.98 9.95 -8.01
CA ALA A 93 11.85 11.11 -7.73
C ALA A 93 11.83 11.58 -6.27
N THR A 94 10.64 11.65 -5.65
CA THR A 94 10.49 12.06 -4.25
C THR A 94 10.87 10.91 -3.31
N ILE A 95 10.19 9.77 -3.44
CA ILE A 95 10.52 8.52 -2.77
C ILE A 95 10.48 7.40 -3.79
N SER A 96 11.51 6.54 -3.80
CA SER A 96 11.63 5.42 -4.72
C SER A 96 11.29 4.12 -4.00
N ALA A 97 10.50 3.26 -4.64
CA ALA A 97 10.10 1.94 -4.12
C ALA A 97 9.48 1.98 -2.71
N SER A 98 8.34 2.64 -2.55
CA SER A 98 7.53 2.57 -1.32
C SER A 98 7.25 1.12 -0.93
N ASN A 99 7.60 0.75 0.29
CA ASN A 99 7.58 -0.61 0.80
C ASN A 99 6.83 -0.75 2.14
N ALA A 100 6.64 0.35 2.86
CA ALA A 100 5.88 0.39 4.10
C ALA A 100 5.05 1.67 4.15
N VAL A 101 3.93 1.62 4.87
CA VAL A 101 3.07 2.76 5.12
C VAL A 101 2.53 2.67 6.54
N VAL A 102 2.39 3.80 7.20
CA VAL A 102 1.62 3.97 8.44
C VAL A 102 0.78 5.23 8.30
N TYR A 103 -0.45 5.15 8.77
CA TYR A 103 -1.35 6.29 8.86
C TYR A 103 -1.73 6.48 10.32
N ASP A 104 -1.54 7.69 10.83
CA ASP A 104 -2.00 8.07 12.17
C ASP A 104 -2.66 9.45 12.09
N LYS A 105 -3.98 9.47 12.27
CA LYS A 105 -4.86 10.65 12.22
C LYS A 105 -4.81 11.43 10.91
N GLU A 106 -3.81 12.28 10.74
CA GLU A 106 -3.63 13.15 9.56
C GLU A 106 -2.19 13.03 9.02
N HIS A 107 -1.40 12.09 9.54
CA HIS A 107 -0.03 11.89 9.14
C HIS A 107 0.12 10.58 8.38
N LEU A 108 0.56 10.68 7.14
CA LEU A 108 0.94 9.55 6.31
C LEU A 108 2.45 9.42 6.30
N VAL A 109 2.95 8.28 6.75
CA VAL A 109 4.38 7.96 6.82
C VAL A 109 4.66 6.84 5.82
N ILE A 110 5.48 7.12 4.80
CA ILE A 110 5.82 6.18 3.73
C ILE A 110 7.29 5.81 3.84
N GLY A 111 7.57 4.52 4.01
CA GLY A 111 8.93 3.97 4.00
C GLY A 111 9.30 3.42 2.63
N SER A 112 10.55 3.58 2.22
CA SER A 112 11.10 2.95 1.01
C SER A 112 11.93 1.70 1.34
N MET A 113 12.22 0.87 0.34
CA MET A 113 13.11 -0.30 0.52
C MET A 113 14.56 0.09 0.87
N PHE A 114 15.16 1.04 0.15
CA PHE A 114 16.61 1.33 0.22
C PHE A 114 16.94 2.81 0.37
N SER A 115 15.95 3.68 0.51
CA SER A 115 16.12 5.12 0.47
C SER A 115 15.64 5.77 1.78
N ARG A 116 15.06 6.96 1.67
CA ARG A 116 14.50 7.76 2.76
C ARG A 116 13.07 7.35 3.10
N LEU A 117 12.56 7.95 4.17
CA LEU A 117 11.15 8.00 4.51
C LEU A 117 10.55 9.31 3.97
N LEU A 118 9.25 9.31 3.72
CA LEU A 118 8.46 10.50 3.41
C LEU A 118 7.35 10.63 4.45
N HIS A 119 7.22 11.81 5.04
CA HIS A 119 6.12 12.17 5.92
C HIS A 119 5.25 13.21 5.20
N CYS A 120 3.95 12.99 5.19
CA CYS A 120 2.96 13.85 4.55
C CYS A 120 1.83 14.18 5.53
N ASP A 121 1.35 15.41 5.46
CA ASP A 121 0.10 15.80 6.10
C ASP A 121 -1.06 15.56 5.14
N VAL A 122 -2.07 14.82 5.60
CA VAL A 122 -3.27 14.45 4.85
C VAL A 122 -4.37 15.45 5.17
N LEU A 123 -4.52 16.43 4.30
CA LEU A 123 -5.43 17.56 4.54
C LEU A 123 -6.92 17.20 4.44
N ASN A 124 -7.28 16.14 3.72
CA ASN A 124 -8.68 15.75 3.49
C ASN A 124 -8.89 14.23 3.57
N PRO A 125 -8.75 13.63 4.76
CA PRO A 125 -8.81 12.18 4.96
C PRO A 125 -10.19 11.56 4.76
N SER A 126 -11.20 12.33 4.34
CA SER A 126 -12.49 11.82 3.88
C SER A 126 -12.52 11.52 2.37
N ILE A 127 -11.58 12.10 1.61
CA ILE A 127 -11.52 12.06 0.13
C ILE A 127 -10.26 11.32 -0.35
N THR A 128 -9.13 11.51 0.34
CA THR A 128 -7.89 10.74 0.16
C THR A 128 -7.96 9.41 0.88
#